data_AF-A0A957K8R5-F1
#
_entry.id   AF-A0A957K8R5-F1
#
_cell.length_a   1.000
_cell.length_b   1.000
_cell.length_c   1.000
_cell.angle_alpha   90.00
_cell.angle_beta   90.00
_cell.angle_gamma   90.00
#
_symmetry.space_group_name_H-M   'P 1'
#
loop_
_entity.id
_entity.type
_entity.pdbx_description
1 polymer ?
#
loop_
_entity_poly.entity_id
_entity_poly.type
_entity_poly.pdbx_seq_one_letter_code
_entity_poly.pdbx_strand_id
1 'polypeptide(L)'
;MPDISTTYLGLKLQSPVIASSTPLAVDPDNVRRMAEMGVGAVVLPSLFEEQLMIDRLGMGAWVKNRTDLLPGKLKHFPDMSNHNEGVANYLTHIFGLKQLVDVPIIASLNGASLG
;
A
#
# COMPACT_ATOMS: atom_id res chain seq x y z
N MET A 1 8.44 17.15 27.04
CA MET A 1 7.63 17.32 25.81
C MET A 1 6.23 16.79 26.09
N PRO A 2 5.18 17.36 25.48
CA PRO A 2 3.81 16.83 25.63
C PRO A 2 3.70 15.43 25.01
N ASP A 3 2.88 14.57 25.63
CA ASP A 3 2.49 13.28 25.06
C ASP A 3 1.49 13.53 23.91
N ILE A 4 1.80 13.01 22.73
CA ILE A 4 0.98 13.13 21.52
C ILE A 4 0.36 11.79 21.10
N SER A 5 0.48 10.75 21.92
CA SER A 5 -0.13 9.46 21.65
C SER A 5 -1.66 9.56 21.58
N THR A 6 -2.28 8.70 20.77
CA THR A 6 -3.73 8.72 20.55
C THR A 6 -4.28 7.33 20.28
N THR A 7 -5.60 7.18 20.38
CA THR A 7 -6.31 5.97 19.94
C THR A 7 -7.23 6.33 18.79
N TYR A 8 -7.09 5.65 17.66
CA TYR A 8 -7.90 5.85 16.47
C TYR A 8 -8.43 4.51 15.96
N LEU A 9 -9.75 4.36 15.85
CA LEU A 9 -10.41 3.11 15.42
C LEU A 9 -9.94 1.86 16.20
N GLY A 10 -9.64 2.02 17.49
CA GLY A 10 -9.14 0.95 18.35
C GLY A 10 -7.63 0.67 18.23
N LEU A 11 -6.92 1.36 17.34
CA LEU A 11 -5.46 1.31 17.22
C LEU A 11 -4.82 2.30 18.19
N LYS A 12 -3.83 1.85 18.95
CA LYS A 12 -2.97 2.72 19.77
C LYS A 12 -1.84 3.25 18.89
N LEU A 13 -1.73 4.57 18.78
CA LEU A 13 -0.74 5.24 17.95
C LEU A 13 0.19 6.08 18.82
N GLN A 14 1.50 6.01 18.57
CA GLN A 14 2.52 6.81 19.28
C GLN A 14 2.47 8.30 18.90
N SER A 15 1.78 8.63 17.81
CA SER A 15 1.66 9.95 17.21
C SER A 15 0.35 10.03 16.41
N PRO A 16 -0.27 11.21 16.26
CA PRO A 16 -1.48 11.36 15.44
C PRO A 16 -1.16 11.47 13.94
N VAL A 17 0.12 11.50 13.56
CA VAL A 17 0.56 11.65 12.16
C VAL A 17 0.58 10.28 11.47
N ILE A 18 -0.17 10.13 10.39
CA ILE A 18 -0.22 8.89 9.59
C ILE A 18 0.41 9.14 8.23
N ALA A 19 1.32 8.26 7.80
CA ALA A 19 1.82 8.29 6.43
C ALA A 19 0.73 7.77 5.48
N SER A 20 0.23 8.66 4.61
CA SER A 20 -0.81 8.33 3.62
C SER A 20 -0.32 7.32 2.58
N SER A 21 -1.24 6.77 1.79
CA SER A 21 -0.94 5.89 0.65
C SER A 21 0.05 6.59 -0.29
N THR A 22 1.27 6.08 -0.36
CA THR A 22 2.40 6.72 -1.04
C THR A 22 3.33 5.67 -1.65
N PRO A 23 3.96 5.93 -2.81
CA PRO A 23 4.98 5.04 -3.38
C PRO A 23 6.16 4.77 -2.43
N LEU A 24 6.45 5.67 -1.49
CA LEU A 24 7.50 5.47 -0.49
C LEU A 24 7.20 4.28 0.44
N ALA A 25 5.94 3.92 0.64
CA ALA A 25 5.54 2.84 1.54
C ALA A 25 5.66 1.43 0.92
N VAL A 26 6.29 1.31 -0.26
CA VAL A 26 6.62 0.02 -0.90
C VAL A 26 7.97 -0.52 -0.49
N ASP A 27 8.92 0.36 -0.24
CA ASP A 27 10.25 -0.05 0.21
C ASP A 27 10.21 -0.25 1.73
N PRO A 28 10.50 -1.47 2.24
CA PRO A 28 10.55 -1.73 3.67
C PRO A 28 11.50 -0.81 4.44
N ASP A 29 12.60 -0.36 3.82
CA ASP A 29 13.54 0.55 4.47
C ASP A 29 12.96 1.96 4.64
N ASN A 30 12.16 2.43 3.68
CA ASN A 30 11.42 3.68 3.84
C ASN A 30 10.35 3.56 4.92
N VAL A 31 9.64 2.44 5.00
CA VAL A 31 8.66 2.18 6.07
C VAL A 31 9.33 2.21 7.44
N ARG A 32 10.49 1.56 7.58
CA ARG A 32 11.29 1.59 8.81
C ARG A 32 11.69 3.02 9.19
N ARG A 33 12.24 3.78 8.24
CA ARG A 33 12.62 5.18 8.48
C ARG A 33 11.45 6.04 8.91
N MET A 34 10.27 5.88 8.29
CA MET A 34 9.06 6.61 8.70
C MET A 34 8.67 6.26 10.15
N ALA A 35 8.71 4.97 10.52
CA ALA A 35 8.44 4.52 11.89
C ALA A 35 9.45 5.10 12.90
N GLU A 36 10.75 5.09 12.58
CA GLU A 36 11.83 5.68 13.38
C GLU A 36 11.66 7.21 13.55
N MET A 37 11.09 7.90 12.55
CA MET A 37 10.75 9.31 12.61
C MET A 37 9.47 9.61 13.42
N GLY A 38 8.79 8.58 13.94
CA GLY A 38 7.66 8.73 14.85
C GLY A 38 6.30 8.91 14.18
N VAL A 39 6.11 8.39 12.95
CA VAL A 39 4.73 8.26 12.41
C VAL A 39 3.93 7.31 13.28
N GLY A 40 2.64 7.61 13.46
CA GLY A 40 1.70 6.78 14.20
C GLY A 40 1.29 5.51 13.47
N ALA A 41 1.20 5.56 12.13
CA ALA A 41 0.85 4.42 11.26
C ALA A 41 1.29 4.68 9.81
N VAL A 42 1.31 3.62 9.00
CA VAL A 42 1.63 3.69 7.56
C VAL A 42 0.52 3.06 6.73
N VAL A 43 0.02 3.79 5.74
CA VAL A 43 -0.95 3.29 4.75
C VAL A 43 -0.20 2.85 3.50
N LEU A 44 -0.40 1.60 3.08
CA LEU A 44 0.22 1.04 1.89
C LEU A 44 -0.41 1.58 0.60
N PRO A 45 0.28 1.48 -0.55
CA PRO A 45 -0.36 1.72 -1.85
C PRO A 45 -1.60 0.85 -2.02
N SER A 46 -2.57 1.38 -2.76
CA SER A 46 -3.82 0.67 -2.98
C SER A 46 -3.61 -0.57 -3.86
N LEU A 47 -4.18 -1.69 -3.45
CA LEU A 47 -4.41 -2.84 -4.31
C LEU A 47 -5.71 -2.59 -5.10
N PHE A 48 -5.62 -2.57 -6.43
CA PHE A 48 -6.77 -2.28 -7.30
C PHE A 48 -7.41 -3.57 -7.80
N GLU A 49 -8.74 -3.61 -7.81
CA GLU A 49 -9.51 -4.73 -8.36
C GLU A 49 -9.16 -5.00 -9.82
N GLU A 50 -8.94 -3.96 -10.62
CA GLU A 50 -8.59 -4.09 -12.04
C GLU A 50 -7.23 -4.77 -12.24
N GLN A 51 -6.26 -4.55 -11.33
CA GLN A 51 -4.97 -5.26 -11.37
C GLN A 51 -5.20 -6.76 -11.17
N LEU A 52 -6.04 -7.13 -10.20
CA LEU A 52 -6.40 -8.52 -9.94
C LEU A 52 -7.14 -9.16 -11.11
N MET A 53 -8.00 -8.41 -11.80
CA MET A 53 -8.72 -8.90 -12.98
C MET A 53 -7.79 -9.11 -14.18
N ILE A 54 -6.84 -8.20 -14.42
CA ILE A 54 -5.82 -8.34 -15.46
C ILE A 54 -4.95 -9.56 -15.21
N ASP A 55 -4.52 -9.77 -13.96
CA ASP A 55 -3.73 -10.93 -13.54
C ASP A 55 -4.50 -12.23 -13.76
N ARG A 56 -5.77 -12.29 -13.33
CA ARG A 56 -6.66 -13.46 -13.54
C ARG A 56 -6.85 -13.80 -15.01
N LEU A 57 -6.92 -12.80 -15.88
CA LEU A 57 -7.09 -12.98 -17.33
C LEU A 57 -5.76 -13.29 -18.04
N GLY A 58 -4.63 -13.32 -17.34
CA GLY A 58 -3.30 -13.57 -17.91
C GLY A 58 -2.85 -12.45 -18.87
N MET A 59 -3.46 -11.27 -18.79
CA MET A 59 -3.23 -10.18 -19.74
C MET A 59 -2.13 -9.21 -19.29
N GLY A 60 -1.43 -9.48 -18.17
CA GLY A 60 -0.44 -8.57 -17.59
C GLY A 60 0.62 -8.11 -18.60
N ALA A 61 1.21 -9.04 -19.38
CA ALA A 61 2.19 -8.71 -20.40
C ALA A 61 1.62 -7.88 -21.56
N TRP A 62 0.36 -8.13 -21.94
CA TRP A 62 -0.32 -7.42 -23.01
C TRP A 62 -0.66 -5.99 -22.62
N VAL A 63 -1.14 -5.80 -21.38
CA VAL A 63 -1.49 -4.50 -20.82
C VAL A 63 -0.25 -3.65 -20.52
N LYS A 64 0.87 -4.26 -20.07
CA LYS A 64 2.13 -3.55 -19.81
C LYS A 64 2.66 -2.83 -21.06
N ASN A 65 2.44 -3.40 -22.25
CA ASN A 65 2.84 -2.82 -23.53
C ASN A 65 1.83 -1.79 -24.09
N ARG A 66 0.70 -1.56 -23.40
CA ARG A 66 -0.43 -0.72 -23.82
C ARG A 66 -1.00 0.09 -22.66
N THR A 67 -0.11 0.79 -21.95
CA THR A 67 -0.48 1.68 -20.83
C THR A 67 -1.45 2.80 -21.24
N ASP A 68 -1.55 3.12 -22.54
CA ASP A 68 -2.54 4.02 -23.13
C ASP A 68 -3.99 3.56 -22.96
N LEU A 69 -4.21 2.25 -22.85
CA LEU A 69 -5.54 1.63 -22.73
C LEU A 69 -6.03 1.48 -21.28
N LEU A 70 -5.16 1.74 -20.30
CA LEU A 70 -5.51 1.64 -18.90
C LEU A 70 -6.55 2.70 -18.49
N PRO A 71 -7.46 2.41 -17.55
CA PRO A 71 -8.28 3.44 -16.91
C PRO A 71 -7.40 4.59 -16.38
N GLY A 72 -7.85 5.85 -16.48
CA GLY A 72 -7.03 7.03 -16.17
C GLY A 72 -6.33 7.00 -14.81
N LYS A 73 -6.92 6.34 -13.81
CA LYS A 73 -6.30 6.13 -12.50
C LYS A 73 -5.07 5.23 -12.55
N LEU A 74 -5.05 4.20 -13.40
CA LEU A 74 -3.94 3.27 -13.61
C LEU A 74 -2.86 3.82 -14.55
N LYS A 75 -3.16 4.85 -15.36
CA LYS A 75 -2.18 5.52 -16.25
C LYS A 75 -1.11 6.33 -15.51
N HIS A 76 -1.45 6.84 -14.33
CA HIS A 76 -0.54 7.64 -13.49
C HIS A 76 0.10 6.83 -12.37
N PHE A 77 -0.13 5.52 -12.32
CA PHE A 77 0.66 4.68 -11.44
C PHE A 77 2.10 4.72 -11.97
N PRO A 78 3.08 5.18 -11.17
CA PRO A 78 4.48 4.95 -11.50
C PRO A 78 4.66 3.45 -11.75
N ASP A 79 5.69 3.07 -12.50
CA ASP A 79 5.95 1.69 -12.91
C ASP A 79 6.12 0.77 -11.67
N MET A 80 4.99 0.35 -11.08
CA MET A 80 4.90 -0.55 -9.93
C MET A 80 4.85 -1.99 -10.40
N SER A 81 5.32 -2.27 -11.63
CA SER A 81 5.22 -3.56 -12.29
C SER A 81 5.89 -4.74 -11.54
N ASN A 82 6.49 -4.48 -10.38
CA ASN A 82 7.12 -5.46 -9.50
C ASN A 82 6.53 -5.52 -8.07
N HIS A 83 5.47 -4.76 -7.73
CA HIS A 83 5.13 -4.55 -6.30
C HIS A 83 3.67 -4.86 -5.92
N ASN A 84 2.74 -4.92 -6.89
CA ASN A 84 1.38 -5.44 -6.72
C ASN A 84 1.16 -6.64 -7.65
N GLU A 85 2.00 -7.66 -7.55
CA GLU A 85 1.87 -8.93 -8.29
C GLU A 85 0.77 -9.83 -7.69
N GLY A 86 -0.42 -9.24 -7.49
CA GLY A 86 -1.58 -9.92 -6.94
C GLY A 86 -1.63 -9.99 -5.41
N VAL A 87 -2.72 -10.61 -4.93
CA VAL A 87 -3.09 -10.67 -3.50
C VAL A 87 -2.00 -11.31 -2.63
N ALA A 88 -1.35 -12.37 -3.13
CA ALA A 88 -0.36 -13.11 -2.36
C ALA A 88 0.86 -12.24 -2.02
N ASN A 89 1.40 -11.51 -3.00
CA ASN A 89 2.57 -10.66 -2.77
C ASN A 89 2.22 -9.45 -1.89
N TYR A 90 1.01 -8.90 -2.02
CA TYR A 90 0.52 -7.85 -1.13
C TYR A 90 0.44 -8.32 0.34
N LEU A 91 -0.07 -9.53 0.59
CA LEU A 91 -0.11 -10.13 1.93
C LEU A 91 1.28 -10.47 2.47
N THR A 92 2.17 -11.02 1.64
CA THR A 92 3.58 -11.27 2.02
C THR A 92 4.28 -9.97 2.39
N HIS A 93 4.03 -8.89 1.65
CA HIS A 93 4.57 -7.58 1.94
C HIS A 93 4.07 -7.04 3.28
N ILE A 94 2.75 -7.08 3.53
CA ILE A 94 2.18 -6.72 4.84
C ILE A 94 2.81 -7.54 5.96
N PHE A 95 2.93 -8.86 5.76
CA PHE A 95 3.52 -9.75 6.75
C PHE A 95 4.96 -9.32 7.09
N GLY A 96 5.80 -9.11 6.07
CA GLY A 96 7.18 -8.65 6.24
C GLY A 96 7.27 -7.31 6.96
N LEU A 97 6.46 -6.32 6.58
CA LEU A 97 6.46 -5.01 7.22
C LEU A 97 6.04 -5.08 8.69
N LYS A 98 5.04 -5.90 9.02
CA LYS A 98 4.61 -6.09 10.42
C LYS A 98 5.66 -6.79 11.30
N GLN A 99 6.62 -7.51 10.72
CA GLN A 99 7.78 -8.01 11.46
C GLN A 99 8.88 -6.97 11.62
N LEU A 100 8.86 -5.91 10.79
CA LEU A 100 9.92 -4.93 10.72
C LEU A 100 9.67 -3.70 11.61
N VAL A 101 8.41 -3.32 11.80
CA VAL A 101 8.03 -2.12 12.55
C VAL A 101 6.86 -2.40 13.49
N ASP A 102 6.84 -1.68 14.62
CA ASP A 102 5.77 -1.78 15.63
C ASP A 102 4.57 -0.87 15.32
N VAL A 103 4.71 0.07 14.40
CA VAL A 103 3.62 0.97 13.99
C VAL A 103 2.59 0.19 13.17
N PRO A 104 1.27 0.47 13.33
CA PRO A 104 0.24 -0.16 12.51
C PRO A 104 0.47 0.04 11.01
N ILE A 105 0.37 -1.06 10.26
CA ILE A 105 0.35 -1.08 8.80
C ILE A 105 -1.10 -1.22 8.34
N ILE A 106 -1.57 -0.26 7.54
CA ILE A 106 -2.95 -0.18 7.05
C ILE A 106 -2.96 -0.51 5.55
N ALA A 107 -3.65 -1.60 5.21
CA ALA A 107 -3.88 -1.96 3.82
C ALA A 107 -4.83 -0.96 3.14
N SER A 108 -4.50 -0.53 1.93
CA SER A 108 -5.37 0.28 1.09
C SER A 108 -5.90 -0.59 -0.04
N LEU A 109 -7.23 -0.64 -0.20
CA LEU A 109 -7.89 -1.41 -1.25
C LEU A 109 -8.74 -0.47 -2.09
N ASN A 110 -8.74 -0.65 -3.41
CA ASN A 110 -9.55 0.11 -4.36
C ASN A 110 -10.41 -0.85 -5.17
N GLY A 111 -11.67 -0.99 -4.78
CA GLY A 111 -12.67 -1.77 -5.50
C GLY A 111 -13.48 -0.90 -6.46
N ALA A 112 -13.81 -1.46 -7.62
CA ALA A 112 -14.73 -0.90 -8.61
C ALA A 112 -16.11 -1.56 -8.58
N SER A 113 -16.26 -2.71 -7.91
CA SER A 113 -17.51 -3.44 -7.73
C SER A 113 -18.17 -3.21 -6.35
N LEU A 114 -19.45 -3.58 -6.24
CA LEU A 114 -20.27 -3.40 -5.03
C LEU A 114 -20.00 -4.42 -3.92
N GLY A 115 -19.18 -5.45 -4.19
CA GLY A 115 -18.94 -6.57 -3.27
C GLY A 115 -20.00 -7.66 -3.35
#